data_AF-A0A517NQ44-F1
#
_entry.id   AF-A0A517NQ44-F1
#
_cell.length_a   1.000
_cell.length_b   1.000
_cell.length_c   1.000
_cell.angle_alpha   90.00
_cell.angle_beta   90.00
_cell.angle_gamma   90.00
#
_symmetry.space_group_name_H-M   'P 1'
#
loop_
_entity.id
_entity.type
_entity.pdbx_description
1 polymer ?
#
loop_
_entity_poly.entity_id
_entity_poly.type
_entity_poly.pdbx_seq_one_letter_code
_entity_poly.pdbx_strand_id
1 'polypeptide(L)'
;MNRSIPNRRGSTMVFVVIMLPIIFALAGMAVNYSYIQVCKTKMQIVADASVRAAGREYVDSGDRDLALAAAQNMSNLNPVGTTTIALSSGDLEFGSSYKFGSNQKYSFNPTTGQGNAVRLTTNTFAGGGGDAPIPFFAVLGSNFEIRPTLTATNTQSTLDVALVVDRSGSMRSPADPAEAQIPGSEPDDVPLNSRWLDLVDAVDIFLNELNSSASTEKASLVSYSDNASDDVNLSSNYSAIRSQMDAFSDSFPGGYTNIHEGIMFGINSVTKSGYSRSWATRAIVLMSDGNATAGDDPLLAAAQAASLEIPIYTVSFSQEADQILMEQIAADTGGRHFHADTGAQLEDAFRSIAQAIPSLLTQ
;
A
#
# COMPACT_ATOMS: atom_id res chain seq x y z
N MET A 1 48.63 21.29 80.74
CA MET A 1 48.08 20.40 79.69
C MET A 1 47.62 21.29 78.53
N ASN A 2 48.36 21.33 77.42
CA ASN A 2 47.89 21.97 76.19
C ASN A 2 48.06 20.96 75.05
N ARG A 3 46.95 20.36 74.61
CA ARG A 3 46.91 19.45 73.46
C ARG A 3 46.92 20.28 72.19
N SER A 4 47.97 20.20 71.39
CA SER A 4 47.96 20.73 70.02
C SER A 4 47.04 19.86 69.17
N ILE A 5 46.03 20.49 68.56
CA ILE A 5 45.14 19.82 67.61
C ILE A 5 45.85 19.82 66.24
N PRO A 6 46.11 18.65 65.63
CA PRO A 6 46.84 18.58 64.37
C PRO A 6 45.96 19.15 63.24
N ASN A 7 46.51 20.14 62.53
CA ASN A 7 45.84 20.89 61.48
C ASN A 7 45.71 20.01 60.20
N ARG A 8 44.63 19.23 60.09
CA ARG A 8 44.34 18.32 58.96
C ARG A 8 43.81 19.05 57.69
N ARG A 9 44.30 20.25 57.38
CA ARG A 9 43.73 21.11 56.30
C ARG A 9 44.39 20.96 54.92
N GLY A 10 45.47 20.18 54.78
CA GLY A 10 46.17 20.00 53.50
C GLY A 10 45.71 18.81 52.65
N SER A 11 45.34 17.69 53.27
CA SER A 11 45.05 16.44 52.53
C SER A 11 43.77 16.52 51.71
N THR A 12 42.72 17.18 52.21
CA THR A 12 41.46 17.35 51.48
C THR A 12 41.59 18.24 50.25
N MET A 13 42.47 19.25 50.28
CA MET A 13 42.71 20.12 49.13
C MET A 13 43.39 19.36 47.98
N VAL A 14 44.31 18.44 48.28
CA VAL A 14 44.94 17.56 47.27
C VAL A 14 43.90 16.67 46.60
N PHE A 15 42.96 16.10 47.37
CA PHE A 15 41.85 15.33 46.81
C PHE A 15 40.95 16.16 45.90
N VAL A 16 40.59 17.38 46.29
CA VAL A 16 39.75 18.28 45.47
C VAL A 16 40.44 18.65 44.17
N VAL A 17 41.75 18.97 44.21
CA VAL A 17 42.52 19.32 43.00
C VAL A 17 42.60 18.17 42.01
N ILE A 18 42.60 16.91 42.47
CA ILE A 18 42.59 15.72 41.60
C ILE A 18 41.17 15.35 41.15
N MET A 19 40.17 15.44 42.04
CA MET A 19 38.78 15.08 41.72
C MET A 19 38.09 16.05 40.78
N LEU A 20 38.37 17.36 40.92
CA LEU A 20 37.70 18.38 40.13
C LEU A 20 37.93 18.20 38.61
N PRO A 21 39.17 17.98 38.11
CA PRO A 21 39.41 17.62 36.71
C PRO A 21 38.69 16.34 36.26
N ILE A 22 38.62 15.32 37.13
CA ILE A 22 37.95 14.05 36.81
C ILE A 22 36.44 14.28 36.65
N ILE A 23 35.82 15.04 37.54
CA ILE A 23 34.39 15.38 37.45
C ILE A 23 34.10 16.16 36.17
N PHE A 24 34.95 17.12 35.80
CA PHE A 24 34.79 17.85 34.54
C PHE A 24 34.99 16.96 33.31
N ALA A 25 35.94 16.01 33.34
CA ALA A 25 36.12 15.04 32.27
C ALA A 25 34.88 14.14 32.11
N LEU A 26 34.32 13.64 33.22
CA LEU A 26 33.09 12.84 33.21
C LEU A 26 31.88 13.63 32.72
N ALA A 27 31.73 14.88 33.15
CA ALA A 27 30.67 15.76 32.66
C ALA A 27 30.81 16.01 31.15
N GLY A 28 32.03 16.24 30.66
CA GLY A 28 32.32 16.37 29.22
C GLY A 28 31.97 15.09 28.44
N MET A 29 32.29 13.91 28.98
CA MET A 29 31.88 12.63 28.39
C MET A 29 30.35 12.46 28.35
N ALA A 30 29.65 12.83 29.42
CA ALA A 30 28.20 12.76 29.48
C ALA A 30 27.54 13.65 28.41
N VAL A 31 28.01 14.90 28.27
CA VAL A 31 27.54 15.83 27.23
C VAL A 31 27.81 15.28 25.83
N ASN A 32 29.02 14.76 25.57
CA ASN A 32 29.36 14.16 24.29
C ASN A 32 28.48 12.94 23.98
N TYR A 33 28.23 12.07 24.96
CA TYR A 33 27.36 10.91 24.77
C TYR A 33 25.93 11.33 24.42
N SER A 34 25.37 12.30 25.15
CA SER A 34 24.06 12.86 24.84
C SER A 34 24.01 13.46 23.43
N TYR A 35 25.06 14.20 23.03
CA TYR A 35 25.16 14.77 21.69
C TYR A 35 25.22 13.70 20.58
N ILE A 36 25.99 12.62 20.79
CA ILE A 36 26.07 11.48 19.87
C ILE A 36 24.69 10.84 19.69
N GLN A 37 23.95 10.62 20.77
CA GLN A 37 22.61 10.04 20.69
C GLN A 37 21.64 10.94 19.92
N VAL A 38 21.66 12.25 20.19
CA VAL A 38 20.83 13.21 19.44
C VAL A 38 21.19 13.21 17.95
N CYS A 39 22.48 13.21 17.60
CA CYS A 39 22.93 13.12 16.21
C CYS A 39 22.43 11.84 15.55
N LYS A 40 22.58 10.69 16.22
CA LYS A 40 22.11 9.39 15.72
C LYS A 40 20.60 9.40 15.46
N THR A 41 19.80 9.91 16.39
CA THR A 41 18.35 10.01 16.21
C THR A 41 17.97 10.93 15.05
N LYS A 42 18.59 12.11 14.95
CA LYS A 42 18.34 13.04 13.84
C LYS A 42 18.73 12.42 12.49
N MET A 43 19.88 11.74 12.42
CA MET A 43 20.30 11.05 11.20
C MET A 43 19.35 9.92 10.81
N GLN A 44 18.78 9.20 11.78
CA GLN A 44 17.76 8.17 11.50
C GLN A 44 16.52 8.81 10.86
N ILE A 45 16.04 9.94 11.40
CA ILE A 45 14.90 10.68 10.82
C ILE A 45 15.19 11.09 9.37
N VAL A 46 16.42 11.56 9.09
CA VAL A 46 16.84 11.92 7.72
C VAL A 46 16.86 10.69 6.82
N ALA A 47 17.39 9.55 7.30
CA ALA A 47 17.39 8.30 6.55
C ALA A 47 15.96 7.82 6.24
N ASP A 48 15.05 7.88 7.22
CA ASP A 48 13.64 7.51 7.07
C ASP A 48 12.92 8.43 6.05
N ALA A 49 13.18 9.74 6.11
CA ALA A 49 12.64 10.70 5.14
C ALA A 49 13.20 10.45 3.73
N SER A 50 14.50 10.20 3.62
CA SER A 50 15.19 9.99 2.34
C SER A 50 14.73 8.72 1.65
N VAL A 51 14.61 7.60 2.39
CA VAL A 51 14.11 6.35 1.82
C VAL A 51 12.63 6.45 1.42
N ARG A 52 11.83 7.26 2.13
CA ARG A 52 10.44 7.51 1.74
C ARG A 52 10.33 8.31 0.45
N ALA A 53 11.18 9.32 0.26
CA ALA A 53 11.24 10.09 -0.99
C ALA A 53 11.69 9.20 -2.16
N ALA A 54 12.75 8.41 -1.98
CA ALA A 54 13.21 7.45 -2.98
C ALA A 54 12.15 6.40 -3.31
N GLY A 55 11.49 5.85 -2.29
CA GLY A 55 10.44 4.85 -2.46
C GLY A 55 9.25 5.37 -3.26
N ARG A 56 8.87 6.65 -3.08
CA ARG A 56 7.82 7.29 -3.89
C ARG A 56 8.23 7.40 -5.36
N GLU A 57 9.37 8.04 -5.61
CA GLU A 57 9.86 8.26 -6.98
C GLU A 57 10.09 6.94 -7.74
N TYR A 58 10.58 5.91 -7.04
CA TYR A 58 10.81 4.59 -7.63
C TYR A 58 9.52 3.91 -8.08
N VAL A 59 8.41 4.08 -7.35
CA VAL A 59 7.13 3.48 -7.75
C VAL A 59 6.53 4.20 -8.95
N ASP A 60 6.63 5.52 -8.99
CA ASP A 60 6.04 6.33 -10.07
C ASP A 60 6.83 6.17 -11.39
N SER A 61 8.16 6.21 -11.32
CA SER A 61 9.03 6.21 -12.50
C SER A 61 9.60 4.83 -12.86
N GLY A 62 9.74 3.93 -11.89
CA GLY A 62 10.52 2.70 -12.03
C GLY A 62 12.04 2.92 -12.15
N ASP A 63 12.51 4.18 -12.10
CA ASP A 63 13.90 4.55 -12.33
C ASP A 63 14.67 4.67 -10.99
N ARG A 64 15.81 3.97 -10.92
CA ARG A 64 16.66 3.93 -9.73
C ARG A 64 17.47 5.21 -9.55
N ASP A 65 17.80 5.89 -10.63
CA ASP A 65 18.60 7.12 -10.58
C ASP A 65 17.74 8.30 -10.11
N LEU A 66 16.47 8.37 -10.54
CA LEU A 66 15.50 9.33 -10.01
C LEU A 66 15.22 9.08 -8.53
N ALA A 67 15.08 7.82 -8.12
CA ALA A 67 14.94 7.46 -6.71
C ALA A 67 16.14 7.90 -5.85
N LEU A 68 17.37 7.72 -6.34
CA LEU A 68 18.58 8.22 -5.68
C LEU A 68 18.56 9.75 -5.58
N ALA A 69 18.24 10.45 -6.66
CA ALA A 69 18.17 11.91 -6.68
C ALA A 69 17.13 12.44 -5.67
N ALA A 70 15.98 11.79 -5.55
CA ALA A 70 14.95 12.12 -4.57
C ALA A 70 15.45 11.93 -3.12
N ALA A 71 16.15 10.83 -2.83
CA ALA A 71 16.78 10.60 -1.52
C ALA A 71 17.84 11.67 -1.21
N GLN A 72 18.71 12.00 -2.17
CA GLN A 72 19.74 13.03 -2.00
C GLN A 72 19.13 14.41 -1.74
N ASN A 73 18.08 14.77 -2.48
CA ASN A 73 17.36 16.02 -2.26
C ASN A 73 16.80 16.08 -0.82
N MET A 74 16.15 15.01 -0.37
CA MET A 74 15.59 14.94 0.98
C MET A 74 16.67 15.01 2.07
N SER A 75 17.83 14.37 1.86
CA SER A 75 18.98 14.49 2.75
C SER A 75 19.51 15.93 2.83
N ASN A 76 19.62 16.61 1.68
CA ASN A 76 20.11 17.99 1.60
C ASN A 76 19.16 18.99 2.28
N LEU A 77 17.84 18.74 2.25
CA LEU A 77 16.84 19.56 2.91
C LEU A 77 16.84 19.41 4.45
N ASN A 78 17.41 18.33 4.98
CA ASN A 78 17.38 18.01 6.40
C ASN A 78 18.80 17.82 6.99
N PRO A 79 19.64 18.86 7.03
CA PRO A 79 20.97 18.75 7.62
C PRO A 79 20.91 18.49 9.13
N VAL A 80 21.83 17.66 9.62
CA VAL A 80 22.03 17.39 11.06
C VAL A 80 23.13 18.32 11.57
N GLY A 81 22.73 19.50 12.04
CA GLY A 81 23.67 20.56 12.37
C GLY A 81 24.15 21.24 11.09
N THR A 82 25.45 21.15 10.80
CA THR A 82 26.04 21.66 9.54
C THR A 82 26.33 20.54 8.53
N THR A 83 26.01 19.30 8.86
CA THR A 83 26.35 18.12 8.06
C THR A 83 25.13 17.55 7.36
N THR A 84 25.27 17.25 6.07
CA THR A 84 24.29 16.47 5.28
C THR A 84 24.75 15.02 5.16
N ILE A 85 23.83 14.07 5.12
CA ILE A 85 24.16 12.65 4.95
C ILE A 85 24.46 12.40 3.46
N ALA A 86 25.71 12.10 3.14
CA ALA A 86 26.11 11.74 1.79
C ALA A 86 25.53 10.35 1.43
N LEU A 87 24.76 10.29 0.35
CA LEU A 87 24.12 9.08 -0.16
C LEU A 87 24.61 8.79 -1.58
N SER A 88 24.89 7.52 -1.88
CA SER A 88 25.25 7.05 -3.22
C SER A 88 24.31 5.93 -3.69
N SER A 89 24.43 5.50 -4.94
CA SER A 89 23.66 4.38 -5.48
C SER A 89 23.89 3.08 -4.72
N GLY A 90 25.07 2.88 -4.14
CA GLY A 90 25.39 1.70 -3.32
C GLY A 90 24.74 1.68 -1.94
N ASP A 91 24.11 2.79 -1.52
CA ASP A 91 23.36 2.88 -0.27
C ASP A 91 21.89 2.46 -0.43
N LEU A 92 21.37 2.46 -1.67
CA LEU A 92 20.00 2.05 -1.97
C LEU A 92 19.97 0.62 -2.50
N GLU A 93 19.21 -0.21 -1.81
CA GLU A 93 18.87 -1.55 -2.23
C GLU A 93 17.40 -1.59 -2.61
N PHE A 94 17.11 -2.06 -3.82
CA PHE A 94 15.76 -2.22 -4.32
C PHE A 94 15.33 -3.69 -4.16
N GLY A 95 14.07 -3.90 -3.86
CA GLY A 95 13.56 -5.25 -3.68
C GLY A 95 12.07 -5.30 -3.48
N SER A 96 11.62 -6.49 -3.11
CA SER A 96 10.22 -6.73 -2.79
C SER A 96 10.10 -6.93 -1.30
N SER A 97 9.11 -6.27 -0.69
CA SER A 97 8.74 -6.52 0.68
C SER A 97 7.29 -6.93 0.75
N TYR A 98 7.08 -8.09 1.34
CA TYR A 98 5.77 -8.72 1.45
C TYR A 98 5.66 -9.43 2.80
N LYS A 99 4.42 -9.73 3.17
CA LYS A 99 4.03 -10.36 4.43
C LYS A 99 3.56 -11.79 4.09
N PHE A 100 4.07 -12.82 4.77
CA PHE A 100 3.61 -14.21 4.57
C PHE A 100 2.41 -14.55 5.50
N GLY A 101 1.54 -13.58 5.78
CA GLY A 101 0.36 -13.75 6.64
C GLY A 101 0.13 -12.58 7.61
N SER A 102 -1.11 -12.39 8.05
CA SER A 102 -1.59 -11.22 8.81
C SER A 102 -0.85 -10.90 10.13
N ASN A 103 -0.08 -11.83 10.70
CA ASN A 103 0.67 -11.64 11.95
C ASN A 103 2.20 -11.55 11.80
N GLN A 104 2.74 -11.57 10.59
CA GLN A 104 4.19 -11.54 10.37
C GLN A 104 4.70 -10.14 10.03
N LYS A 105 5.96 -9.85 10.36
CA LYS A 105 6.60 -8.58 9.97
C LYS A 105 6.92 -8.61 8.47
N TYR A 106 6.85 -7.44 7.83
CA TYR A 106 7.39 -7.27 6.48
C TYR A 106 8.85 -7.71 6.43
N SER A 107 9.16 -8.65 5.55
CA SER A 107 10.53 -9.04 5.25
C SER A 107 10.94 -8.35 3.97
N PHE A 108 12.14 -7.77 3.94
CA PHE A 108 12.71 -7.19 2.74
C PHE A 108 13.59 -8.23 2.04
N ASN A 109 13.25 -8.56 0.80
CA ASN A 109 14.04 -9.42 -0.06
C ASN A 109 14.62 -8.58 -1.21
N PRO A 110 15.95 -8.41 -1.31
CA PRO A 110 16.55 -7.67 -2.42
C PRO A 110 16.28 -8.40 -3.73
N THR A 111 15.87 -7.67 -4.77
CA THR A 111 15.60 -8.24 -6.10
C THR A 111 16.30 -7.39 -7.16
N THR A 112 16.72 -8.04 -8.25
CA THR A 112 17.32 -7.34 -9.40
C THR A 112 16.27 -6.75 -10.34
N GLY A 113 15.00 -7.19 -10.24
CA GLY A 113 13.87 -6.73 -11.03
C GLY A 113 13.18 -5.48 -10.47
N GLN A 114 11.96 -5.21 -10.94
CA GLN A 114 11.06 -4.25 -10.31
C GLN A 114 10.59 -4.80 -8.95
N GLY A 115 10.45 -3.92 -7.97
CA GLY A 115 10.01 -4.28 -6.62
C GLY A 115 9.17 -3.16 -6.00
N ASN A 116 8.59 -3.41 -4.84
CA ASN A 116 7.74 -2.46 -4.11
C ASN A 116 8.41 -1.84 -2.89
N ALA A 117 9.70 -2.12 -2.67
CA ALA A 117 10.41 -1.65 -1.49
C ALA A 117 11.81 -1.14 -1.83
N VAL A 118 12.21 -0.11 -1.08
CA VAL A 118 13.54 0.48 -1.11
C VAL A 118 14.11 0.44 0.29
N ARG A 119 15.31 -0.11 0.45
CA ARG A 119 16.07 -0.09 1.69
C ARG A 119 17.26 0.84 1.51
N LEU A 120 17.37 1.82 2.40
CA LEU A 120 18.51 2.73 2.48
C LEU A 120 19.42 2.29 3.63
N THR A 121 20.71 2.12 3.36
CA THR A 121 21.74 1.95 4.38
C THR A 121 22.84 2.98 4.18
N THR A 122 23.18 3.76 5.19
CA THR A 122 24.12 4.89 5.08
C THR A 122 25.60 4.46 5.04
N ASN A 123 25.96 3.50 4.18
CA ASN A 123 27.30 2.93 4.08
C ASN A 123 28.31 3.96 3.55
N THR A 124 27.93 4.79 2.58
CA THR A 124 28.79 5.86 2.05
C THR A 124 29.17 6.86 3.15
N PHE A 125 28.19 7.31 3.94
CA PHE A 125 28.44 8.22 5.06
C PHE A 125 29.30 7.56 6.15
N ALA A 126 29.00 6.31 6.51
CA ALA A 126 29.78 5.54 7.48
C ALA A 126 31.23 5.30 7.02
N GLY A 127 31.44 5.15 5.71
CA GLY A 127 32.74 4.95 5.07
C GLY A 127 33.58 6.22 4.87
N GLY A 128 33.12 7.37 5.35
CA GLY A 128 33.86 8.64 5.26
C GLY A 128 33.38 9.60 4.18
N GLY A 129 32.23 9.34 3.55
CA GLY A 129 31.63 10.25 2.58
C GLY A 129 31.12 11.54 3.26
N GLY A 130 31.53 12.68 2.72
CA GLY A 130 31.12 14.00 3.21
C GLY A 130 31.64 14.37 4.60
N ASP A 131 31.22 15.53 5.09
CA ASP A 131 31.55 15.99 6.44
C ASP A 131 30.86 15.13 7.51
N ALA A 132 31.34 15.16 8.76
CA ALA A 132 30.69 14.49 9.88
C ALA A 132 30.65 15.39 11.12
N PRO A 133 29.62 15.24 11.99
CA PRO A 133 29.58 15.97 13.24
C PRO A 133 30.71 15.49 14.16
N ILE A 134 31.34 16.44 14.85
CA ILE A 134 32.39 16.20 15.84
C ILE A 134 31.80 16.47 17.24
N PRO A 135 32.12 15.66 18.27
CA PRO A 135 31.68 15.93 19.63
C PRO A 135 32.16 17.29 20.16
N PHE A 136 31.39 17.87 21.07
CA PHE A 136 31.66 19.21 21.60
C PHE A 136 32.99 19.29 22.36
N PHE A 137 33.35 18.23 23.09
CA PHE A 137 34.63 18.15 23.81
C PHE A 137 35.57 17.14 23.16
N ALA A 138 36.84 17.52 22.98
CA ALA A 138 37.90 16.65 22.45
C ALA A 138 38.37 15.54 23.42
N VAL A 139 37.55 15.17 24.41
CA VAL A 139 37.87 14.13 25.42
C VAL A 139 38.03 12.75 24.77
N LEU A 140 37.44 12.53 23.60
CA LEU A 140 37.53 11.29 22.82
C LEU A 140 38.65 11.31 21.75
N GLY A 141 39.49 12.36 21.74
CA GLY A 141 40.48 12.62 20.69
C GLY A 141 40.02 13.73 19.73
N SER A 142 40.99 14.39 19.07
CA SER A 142 40.74 15.56 18.23
C SER A 142 40.02 15.26 16.91
N ASN A 143 39.94 13.99 16.51
CA ASN A 143 39.43 13.55 15.20
C ASN A 143 38.31 12.49 15.33
N PHE A 144 37.56 12.50 16.43
CA PHE A 144 36.42 11.60 16.57
C PHE A 144 35.23 12.12 15.75
N GLU A 145 34.84 11.38 14.72
CA GLU A 145 33.72 11.72 13.85
C GLU A 145 32.51 10.81 14.15
N ILE A 146 31.31 11.39 14.16
CA ILE A 146 30.06 10.67 14.43
C ILE A 146 29.50 10.15 13.10
N ARG A 147 29.81 8.90 12.77
CA ARG A 147 29.41 8.23 11.51
C ARG A 147 28.67 6.92 11.74
N PRO A 148 27.42 6.92 12.23
CA PRO A 148 26.65 5.70 12.42
C PRO A 148 26.24 5.07 11.07
N THR A 149 26.25 3.74 11.01
CA THR A 149 25.52 2.99 9.98
C THR A 149 24.06 2.90 10.40
N LEU A 150 23.17 3.45 9.58
CA LEU A 150 21.73 3.47 9.81
C LEU A 150 21.03 2.76 8.65
N THR A 151 19.95 2.06 8.95
CA THR A 151 19.13 1.38 7.94
C THR A 151 17.68 1.82 8.09
N ALA A 152 17.06 2.15 6.97
CA ALA A 152 15.64 2.50 6.86
C ALA A 152 15.04 1.77 5.66
N THR A 153 13.82 1.28 5.76
CA THR A 153 13.14 0.59 4.64
C THR A 153 11.78 1.24 4.41
N ASN A 154 11.50 1.60 3.17
CA ASN A 154 10.18 2.01 2.73
C ASN A 154 9.58 0.88 1.88
N THR A 155 8.40 0.42 2.26
CA THR A 155 7.61 -0.53 1.46
C THR A 155 6.33 0.18 1.06
N GLN A 156 6.01 0.14 -0.24
CA GLN A 156 4.71 0.53 -0.74
C GLN A 156 3.81 -0.69 -0.89
N SER A 157 2.58 -0.56 -0.41
CA SER A 157 1.53 -1.51 -0.73
C SER A 157 0.98 -1.16 -2.10
N THR A 158 0.94 -2.12 -3.01
CA THR A 158 0.31 -1.97 -4.33
C THR A 158 -0.86 -2.94 -4.43
N LEU A 159 -1.96 -2.53 -5.05
CA LEU A 159 -3.17 -3.33 -5.19
C LEU A 159 -3.35 -3.86 -6.61
N ASP A 160 -3.61 -5.16 -6.73
CA ASP A 160 -4.16 -5.81 -7.92
C ASP A 160 -5.63 -6.17 -7.63
N VAL A 161 -6.57 -5.57 -8.36
CA VAL A 161 -8.01 -5.79 -8.17
C VAL A 161 -8.64 -6.45 -9.40
N ALA A 162 -9.49 -7.45 -9.22
CA ALA A 162 -10.39 -7.93 -10.25
C ALA A 162 -11.80 -7.39 -10.02
N LEU A 163 -12.33 -6.67 -11.01
CA LEU A 163 -13.73 -6.31 -11.09
C LEU A 163 -14.49 -7.48 -11.70
N VAL A 164 -15.37 -8.12 -10.94
CA VAL A 164 -16.20 -9.24 -11.38
C VAL A 164 -17.63 -8.75 -11.49
N VAL A 165 -18.10 -8.55 -12.72
CA VAL A 165 -19.38 -7.90 -13.03
C VAL A 165 -20.43 -8.87 -13.58
N ASP A 166 -21.66 -8.71 -13.11
CA ASP A 166 -22.82 -9.49 -13.52
C ASP A 166 -23.37 -8.97 -14.85
N ARG A 167 -23.55 -9.86 -15.83
CA ARG A 167 -24.17 -9.60 -17.14
C ARG A 167 -25.46 -10.38 -17.34
N SER A 168 -26.11 -10.81 -16.26
CA SER A 168 -27.37 -11.53 -16.31
C SER A 168 -28.50 -10.66 -16.88
N GLY A 169 -29.58 -11.30 -17.33
CA GLY A 169 -30.70 -10.61 -17.98
C GLY A 169 -31.41 -9.57 -17.10
N SER A 170 -31.36 -9.72 -15.77
CA SER A 170 -31.94 -8.77 -14.80
C SER A 170 -31.29 -7.39 -14.88
N MET A 171 -30.00 -7.33 -15.24
CA MET A 171 -29.24 -6.10 -15.40
C MET A 171 -29.77 -5.17 -16.50
N ARG A 172 -30.61 -5.69 -17.41
CA ARG A 172 -31.30 -4.89 -18.43
C ARG A 172 -32.46 -4.07 -17.85
N SER A 173 -32.98 -4.48 -16.69
CA SER A 173 -34.13 -3.84 -16.03
C SER A 173 -33.71 -2.57 -15.31
N PRO A 174 -34.64 -1.64 -15.06
CA PRO A 174 -34.38 -0.50 -14.18
C PRO A 174 -34.07 -0.91 -12.73
N ALA A 175 -33.33 -0.05 -12.02
CA ALA A 175 -33.05 -0.24 -10.60
C ALA A 175 -34.33 -0.17 -9.76
N ASP A 176 -35.19 0.82 -10.03
CA ASP A 176 -36.53 0.92 -9.45
C ASP A 176 -37.55 0.20 -10.35
N PRO A 177 -38.19 -0.90 -9.88
CA PRO A 177 -39.18 -1.63 -10.67
C PRO A 177 -40.46 -0.83 -10.94
N ALA A 178 -40.68 0.31 -10.27
CA ALA A 178 -41.77 1.23 -10.57
C ALA A 178 -41.51 2.07 -11.83
N GLU A 179 -40.27 2.15 -12.29
CA GLU A 179 -39.90 2.91 -13.49
C GLU A 179 -40.14 2.10 -14.77
N ALA A 180 -40.67 2.78 -15.79
CA ALA A 180 -40.80 2.18 -17.11
C ALA A 180 -39.41 2.10 -17.77
N GLN A 181 -39.11 0.96 -18.37
CA GLN A 181 -37.88 0.77 -19.14
C GLN A 181 -37.84 1.72 -20.34
N ILE A 182 -36.73 2.44 -20.49
CA ILE A 182 -36.49 3.37 -21.60
C ILE A 182 -35.61 2.66 -22.63
N PRO A 183 -36.12 2.34 -23.84
CA PRO A 183 -35.31 1.65 -24.86
C PRO A 183 -33.99 2.38 -25.17
N GLY A 184 -32.95 1.61 -25.49
CA GLY A 184 -31.68 2.13 -25.98
C GLY A 184 -31.79 2.74 -27.39
N SER A 185 -30.68 3.24 -27.91
CA SER A 185 -30.61 3.82 -29.26
C SER A 185 -30.92 2.79 -30.35
N GLU A 186 -30.38 1.58 -30.20
CA GLU A 186 -30.60 0.44 -31.07
C GLU A 186 -31.31 -0.71 -30.33
N PRO A 187 -31.93 -1.68 -31.04
CA PRO A 187 -32.68 -2.77 -30.42
C PRO A 187 -31.85 -3.66 -29.47
N ASP A 188 -30.57 -3.85 -29.80
CA ASP A 188 -29.64 -4.69 -29.06
C ASP A 188 -28.97 -3.95 -27.89
N ASP A 189 -29.06 -2.62 -27.89
CA ASP A 189 -28.52 -1.77 -26.84
C ASP A 189 -29.23 -2.03 -25.50
N VAL A 190 -28.46 -1.82 -24.45
CA VAL A 190 -28.98 -1.75 -23.09
C VAL A 190 -29.93 -0.54 -22.95
N PRO A 191 -31.06 -0.70 -22.24
CA PRO A 191 -31.97 0.41 -21.90
C PRO A 191 -31.27 1.54 -21.13
N LEU A 192 -31.70 2.78 -21.39
CA LEU A 192 -31.06 3.99 -20.85
C LEU A 192 -31.15 4.13 -19.33
N ASN A 193 -32.15 3.53 -18.70
CA ASN A 193 -32.32 3.53 -17.24
C ASN A 193 -32.07 2.15 -16.61
N SER A 194 -31.20 1.35 -17.22
CA SER A 194 -30.90 -0.01 -16.76
C SER A 194 -29.90 -0.04 -15.60
N ARG A 195 -29.97 -1.12 -14.81
CA ARG A 195 -28.99 -1.45 -13.77
C ARG A 195 -27.57 -1.61 -14.32
N TRP A 196 -27.43 -2.07 -15.57
CA TRP A 196 -26.12 -2.17 -16.22
C TRP A 196 -25.46 -0.82 -16.44
N LEU A 197 -26.19 0.20 -16.89
CA LEU A 197 -25.59 1.53 -17.09
C LEU A 197 -25.21 2.18 -15.74
N ASP A 198 -26.02 1.98 -14.69
CA ASP A 198 -25.64 2.39 -13.33
C ASP A 198 -24.33 1.72 -12.88
N LEU A 199 -24.12 0.44 -13.23
CA LEU A 199 -22.88 -0.27 -12.95
C LEU A 199 -21.69 0.29 -13.76
N VAL A 200 -21.90 0.63 -15.04
CA VAL A 200 -20.86 1.26 -15.88
C VAL A 200 -20.38 2.56 -15.23
N ASP A 201 -21.31 3.41 -14.78
CA ASP A 201 -20.99 4.67 -14.10
C ASP A 201 -20.29 4.44 -12.76
N ALA A 202 -20.73 3.47 -11.97
CA ALA A 202 -20.08 3.12 -10.70
C ALA A 202 -18.66 2.57 -10.89
N VAL A 203 -18.43 1.76 -11.93
CA VAL A 203 -17.08 1.27 -12.30
C VAL A 203 -16.21 2.41 -12.79
N ASP A 204 -16.73 3.36 -13.56
CA ASP A 204 -16.00 4.57 -13.95
C ASP A 204 -15.48 5.31 -12.71
N ILE A 205 -16.36 5.58 -11.74
CA ILE A 205 -15.99 6.23 -10.48
C ILE A 205 -14.91 5.44 -9.74
N PHE A 206 -15.07 4.13 -9.64
CA PHE A 206 -14.05 3.27 -9.02
C PHE A 206 -12.68 3.43 -9.70
N LEU A 207 -12.64 3.35 -11.03
CA LEU A 207 -11.39 3.47 -11.80
C LEU A 207 -10.78 4.88 -11.69
N ASN A 208 -11.61 5.93 -11.57
CA ASN A 208 -11.13 7.29 -11.32
C ASN A 208 -10.49 7.43 -9.93
N GLU A 209 -11.10 6.82 -8.90
CA GLU A 209 -10.52 6.79 -7.55
C GLU A 209 -9.17 6.06 -7.55
N LEU A 210 -9.07 4.89 -8.22
CA LEU A 210 -7.78 4.19 -8.36
C LEU A 210 -6.73 5.03 -9.11
N ASN A 211 -7.14 5.73 -10.18
CA ASN A 211 -6.24 6.59 -10.95
C ASN A 211 -5.77 7.83 -10.15
N SER A 212 -6.57 8.25 -9.16
CA SER A 212 -6.22 9.33 -8.23
C SER A 212 -5.37 8.86 -7.04
N SER A 213 -5.24 7.54 -6.85
CA SER A 213 -4.45 6.95 -5.79
C SER A 213 -2.96 7.27 -5.96
N ALA A 214 -2.24 7.33 -4.84
CA ALA A 214 -0.82 7.65 -4.82
C ALA A 214 0.08 6.47 -5.25
N SER A 215 -0.50 5.33 -5.61
CA SER A 215 0.20 4.11 -6.00
C SER A 215 -0.34 3.59 -7.32
N THR A 216 0.52 2.97 -8.14
CA THR A 216 0.07 2.35 -9.40
C THR A 216 -0.69 1.06 -9.11
N GLU A 217 -2.00 1.11 -9.21
CA GLU A 217 -2.92 -0.01 -8.98
C GLU A 217 -3.26 -0.67 -10.32
N LYS A 218 -3.39 -1.99 -10.34
CA LYS A 218 -3.83 -2.71 -11.55
C LYS A 218 -5.25 -3.19 -11.34
N ALA A 219 -6.07 -3.01 -12.37
CA ALA A 219 -7.43 -3.52 -12.41
C ALA A 219 -7.57 -4.50 -13.58
N SER A 220 -8.34 -5.56 -13.39
CA SER A 220 -8.82 -6.44 -14.45
C SER A 220 -10.35 -6.44 -14.48
N LEU A 221 -10.92 -6.83 -15.61
CA LEU A 221 -12.35 -6.98 -15.80
C LEU A 221 -12.66 -8.44 -16.12
N VAL A 222 -13.50 -9.02 -15.28
CA VAL A 222 -14.13 -10.32 -15.47
C VAL A 222 -15.61 -10.08 -15.50
N SER A 223 -16.30 -10.67 -16.47
CA SER A 223 -17.76 -10.63 -16.52
C SER A 223 -18.33 -12.04 -16.53
N TYR A 224 -19.54 -12.19 -16.01
CA TYR A 224 -20.19 -13.50 -15.96
C TYR A 224 -21.69 -13.40 -16.28
N SER A 225 -22.21 -14.48 -16.85
CA SER A 225 -23.64 -14.70 -17.09
C SER A 225 -23.91 -16.20 -16.91
N ASP A 226 -24.17 -16.93 -18.01
CA ASP A 226 -24.17 -18.40 -18.01
C ASP A 226 -22.77 -18.95 -17.73
N ASN A 227 -21.78 -18.29 -18.35
CA ASN A 227 -20.36 -18.55 -18.15
C ASN A 227 -19.61 -17.26 -17.82
N ALA A 228 -18.42 -17.37 -17.23
CA ALA A 228 -17.52 -16.25 -17.00
C ALA A 228 -16.43 -16.09 -18.08
N SER A 229 -15.96 -14.86 -18.28
CA SER A 229 -14.86 -14.53 -19.19
C SER A 229 -13.88 -13.53 -18.56
N ASP A 230 -12.60 -13.71 -18.85
CA ASP A 230 -11.52 -12.76 -18.50
C ASP A 230 -11.39 -11.74 -19.64
N ASP A 231 -12.16 -10.66 -19.55
CA ASP A 231 -12.35 -9.71 -20.65
C ASP A 231 -11.17 -8.75 -20.80
N VAL A 232 -10.61 -8.31 -19.67
CA VAL A 232 -9.42 -7.43 -19.64
C VAL A 232 -8.45 -7.91 -18.58
N ASN A 233 -7.22 -8.24 -18.99
CA ASN A 233 -6.15 -8.62 -18.06
C ASN A 233 -5.73 -7.46 -17.15
N LEU A 234 -5.16 -7.78 -15.98
CA LEU A 234 -4.62 -6.80 -15.03
C LEU A 234 -3.70 -5.77 -15.70
N SER A 235 -4.12 -4.51 -15.66
CA SER A 235 -3.41 -3.38 -16.27
C SER A 235 -3.62 -2.12 -15.44
N SER A 236 -2.66 -1.19 -15.52
CA SER A 236 -2.84 0.19 -15.03
C SER A 236 -3.51 1.09 -16.08
N ASN A 237 -3.77 0.59 -17.30
CA ASN A 237 -4.55 1.29 -18.30
C ASN A 237 -6.04 0.93 -18.18
N TYR A 238 -6.79 1.78 -17.50
CA TYR A 238 -8.22 1.61 -17.29
C TYR A 238 -9.08 1.92 -18.52
N SER A 239 -8.51 2.48 -19.60
CA SER A 239 -9.26 2.76 -20.84
C SER A 239 -9.77 1.48 -21.50
N ALA A 240 -9.05 0.37 -21.35
CA ALA A 240 -9.45 -0.93 -21.89
C ALA A 240 -10.70 -1.48 -21.17
N ILE A 241 -10.78 -1.29 -19.85
CA ILE A 241 -11.95 -1.70 -19.06
C ILE A 241 -13.18 -0.88 -19.50
N ARG A 242 -13.03 0.44 -19.61
CA ARG A 242 -14.10 1.33 -20.09
C ARG A 242 -14.61 0.93 -21.47
N SER A 243 -13.69 0.76 -22.43
CA SER A 243 -14.03 0.36 -23.79
C SER A 243 -14.75 -0.99 -23.85
N GLN A 244 -14.39 -1.92 -22.97
CA GLN A 244 -15.03 -3.23 -22.91
C GLN A 244 -16.42 -3.16 -22.27
N MET A 245 -16.62 -2.31 -21.25
CA MET A 245 -17.95 -2.06 -20.68
C MET A 245 -18.88 -1.35 -21.66
N ASP A 246 -18.37 -0.39 -22.44
CA ASP A 246 -19.10 0.25 -23.52
C ASP A 246 -19.53 -0.79 -24.57
N ALA A 247 -18.62 -1.68 -24.99
CA ALA A 247 -18.91 -2.74 -25.94
C ALA A 247 -20.01 -3.72 -25.45
N PHE A 248 -20.08 -3.98 -24.15
CA PHE A 248 -21.18 -4.76 -23.56
C PHE A 248 -22.50 -3.98 -23.51
N SER A 249 -22.44 -2.65 -23.39
CA SER A 249 -23.63 -1.78 -23.41
C SER A 249 -24.27 -1.73 -24.80
N ASP A 250 -23.46 -1.80 -25.85
CA ASP A 250 -23.91 -1.83 -27.26
C ASP A 250 -24.53 -3.19 -27.66
N SER A 251 -24.15 -4.28 -26.98
CA SER A 251 -24.62 -5.63 -27.29
C SER A 251 -24.68 -6.47 -26.03
N PHE A 252 -25.88 -6.57 -25.46
CA PHE A 252 -26.09 -7.23 -24.17
C PHE A 252 -26.84 -8.57 -24.31
N PRO A 253 -26.12 -9.69 -24.47
CA PRO A 253 -26.70 -11.02 -24.39
C PRO A 253 -26.94 -11.33 -22.91
N GLY A 254 -28.10 -10.94 -22.39
CA GLY A 254 -28.51 -11.35 -21.05
C GLY A 254 -28.45 -12.87 -20.89
N GLY A 255 -28.26 -13.35 -19.66
CA GLY A 255 -28.18 -14.78 -19.36
C GLY A 255 -28.53 -15.08 -17.91
N TYR A 256 -28.13 -16.26 -17.44
CA TYR A 256 -28.21 -16.65 -16.04
C TYR A 256 -27.15 -15.93 -15.19
N THR A 257 -27.12 -16.24 -13.90
CA THR A 257 -26.26 -15.62 -12.90
C THR A 257 -25.37 -16.70 -12.28
N ASN A 258 -24.18 -16.90 -12.85
CA ASN A 258 -23.18 -17.87 -12.39
C ASN A 258 -22.07 -17.21 -11.54
N ILE A 259 -22.42 -16.91 -10.28
CA ILE A 259 -21.50 -16.23 -9.34
C ILE A 259 -20.25 -17.08 -9.05
N HIS A 260 -20.40 -18.40 -8.95
CA HIS A 260 -19.28 -19.30 -8.69
C HIS A 260 -18.17 -19.14 -9.73
N GLU A 261 -18.52 -19.20 -11.01
CA GLU A 261 -17.53 -19.07 -12.08
C GLU A 261 -16.95 -17.66 -12.17
N GLY A 262 -17.78 -16.62 -11.91
CA GLY A 262 -17.31 -15.24 -11.79
C GLY A 262 -16.19 -15.09 -10.75
N ILE A 263 -16.37 -15.66 -9.55
CA ILE A 263 -15.33 -15.65 -8.50
C ILE A 263 -14.09 -16.42 -8.96
N MET A 264 -14.25 -17.60 -9.56
CA MET A 264 -13.14 -18.42 -10.03
C MET A 264 -12.28 -17.71 -11.09
N PHE A 265 -12.92 -17.03 -12.04
CA PHE A 265 -12.23 -16.19 -13.02
C PHE A 265 -11.61 -14.96 -12.38
N GLY A 266 -12.27 -14.35 -11.40
CA GLY A 266 -11.70 -13.27 -10.58
C GLY A 266 -10.38 -13.68 -9.91
N ILE A 267 -10.36 -14.85 -9.26
CA ILE A 267 -9.16 -15.44 -8.65
C ILE A 267 -8.07 -15.67 -9.71
N ASN A 268 -8.42 -16.25 -10.85
CA ASN A 268 -7.48 -16.50 -11.93
C ASN A 268 -6.88 -15.19 -12.46
N SER A 269 -7.72 -14.17 -12.69
CA SER A 269 -7.30 -12.87 -13.21
C SER A 269 -6.27 -12.19 -12.29
N VAL A 270 -6.46 -12.23 -10.97
CA VAL A 270 -5.50 -11.65 -10.00
C VAL A 270 -4.28 -12.53 -9.70
N THR A 271 -4.27 -13.78 -10.12
CA THR A 271 -3.14 -14.71 -9.96
C THR A 271 -2.44 -15.08 -11.27
N LYS A 272 -2.90 -14.51 -12.39
CA LYS A 272 -2.41 -14.84 -13.73
C LYS A 272 -0.93 -14.50 -13.88
N SER A 273 -0.13 -15.50 -14.21
CA SER A 273 1.31 -15.32 -14.44
C SER A 273 1.56 -14.35 -15.59
N GLY A 274 2.49 -13.41 -15.40
CA GLY A 274 2.83 -12.37 -16.39
C GLY A 274 2.04 -11.07 -16.27
N TYR A 275 0.88 -11.08 -15.58
CA TYR A 275 0.07 -9.88 -15.35
C TYR A 275 0.03 -9.49 -13.87
N SER A 276 -0.18 -10.48 -12.99
CA SER A 276 -0.19 -10.31 -11.55
C SER A 276 1.20 -9.98 -10.99
N ARG A 277 1.22 -9.18 -9.92
CA ARG A 277 2.44 -8.85 -9.18
C ARG A 277 2.51 -9.74 -7.94
N SER A 278 3.63 -10.44 -7.75
CA SER A 278 3.78 -11.37 -6.62
C SER A 278 3.83 -10.69 -5.25
N TRP A 279 4.13 -9.39 -5.22
CA TRP A 279 4.19 -8.55 -4.02
C TRP A 279 2.99 -7.60 -3.88
N ALA A 280 2.07 -7.58 -4.85
CA ALA A 280 0.85 -6.80 -4.71
C ALA A 280 -0.14 -7.56 -3.86
N THR A 281 -0.87 -6.82 -3.03
CA THR A 281 -2.05 -7.37 -2.41
C THR A 281 -3.14 -7.52 -3.45
N ARG A 282 -3.92 -8.59 -3.33
CA ARG A 282 -4.96 -8.93 -4.29
C ARG A 282 -6.32 -8.71 -3.64
N ALA A 283 -7.29 -8.25 -4.42
CA ALA A 283 -8.68 -8.18 -3.99
C ALA A 283 -9.60 -8.49 -5.17
N ILE A 284 -10.80 -8.97 -4.87
CA ILE A 284 -11.86 -9.13 -5.86
C ILE A 284 -13.00 -8.21 -5.44
N VAL A 285 -13.56 -7.47 -6.39
CA VAL A 285 -14.82 -6.74 -6.22
C VAL A 285 -15.86 -7.47 -7.04
N LEU A 286 -16.73 -8.20 -6.34
CA LEU A 286 -17.80 -8.99 -6.94
C LEU A 286 -19.11 -8.21 -6.87
N MET A 287 -19.79 -8.08 -7.99
CA MET A 287 -21.10 -7.46 -8.07
C MET A 287 -22.13 -8.47 -8.59
N SER A 288 -23.35 -8.42 -8.05
CA SER A 288 -24.52 -9.14 -8.57
C SER A 288 -25.81 -8.37 -8.28
N ASP A 289 -26.77 -8.43 -9.20
CA ASP A 289 -28.10 -7.83 -9.02
C ASP A 289 -29.22 -8.84 -8.72
N GLY A 290 -28.87 -10.12 -8.56
CA GLY A 290 -29.84 -11.20 -8.46
C GLY A 290 -29.37 -12.39 -7.62
N ASN A 291 -30.06 -13.51 -7.81
CA ASN A 291 -29.76 -14.78 -7.14
C ASN A 291 -28.88 -15.64 -8.06
N ALA A 292 -27.99 -16.46 -7.50
CA ALA A 292 -27.28 -17.47 -8.26
C ALA A 292 -28.29 -18.43 -8.92
N THR A 293 -28.29 -18.50 -10.26
CA THR A 293 -29.21 -19.32 -11.04
C THR A 293 -28.51 -20.37 -11.90
N ALA A 294 -27.18 -20.33 -11.97
CA ALA A 294 -26.35 -21.28 -12.70
C ALA A 294 -25.02 -21.52 -11.96
N GLY A 295 -24.32 -22.59 -12.36
CA GLY A 295 -23.03 -22.99 -11.80
C GLY A 295 -23.11 -23.78 -10.50
N ASP A 296 -21.94 -23.98 -9.91
CA ASP A 296 -21.78 -24.62 -8.59
C ASP A 296 -22.06 -23.62 -7.45
N ASP A 297 -21.96 -24.06 -6.20
CA ASP A 297 -22.15 -23.23 -5.01
C ASP A 297 -21.11 -22.08 -4.95
N PRO A 298 -21.52 -20.80 -4.94
CA PRO A 298 -20.61 -19.65 -4.80
C PRO A 298 -19.73 -19.70 -3.55
N LEU A 299 -20.20 -20.31 -2.46
CA LEU A 299 -19.43 -20.41 -1.22
C LEU A 299 -18.19 -21.30 -1.36
N LEU A 300 -18.20 -22.26 -2.29
CA LEU A 300 -17.00 -23.06 -2.59
C LEU A 300 -15.91 -22.21 -3.25
N ALA A 301 -16.28 -21.31 -4.16
CA ALA A 301 -15.34 -20.38 -4.79
C ALA A 301 -14.84 -19.33 -3.79
N ALA A 302 -15.72 -18.86 -2.88
CA ALA A 302 -15.33 -17.99 -1.78
C ALA A 302 -14.31 -18.67 -0.85
N ALA A 303 -14.52 -19.95 -0.47
CA ALA A 303 -13.57 -20.71 0.33
C ALA A 303 -12.20 -20.85 -0.36
N GLN A 304 -12.18 -20.99 -1.70
CA GLN A 304 -10.94 -21.00 -2.46
C GLN A 304 -10.24 -19.63 -2.41
N ALA A 305 -10.95 -18.52 -2.60
CA ALA A 305 -10.39 -17.17 -2.46
C ALA A 305 -9.80 -16.94 -1.06
N ALA A 306 -10.52 -17.37 -0.02
CA ALA A 306 -10.07 -17.31 1.38
C ALA A 306 -8.77 -18.09 1.60
N SER A 307 -8.64 -19.30 1.03
CA SER A 307 -7.42 -20.11 1.11
C SER A 307 -6.19 -19.46 0.47
N LEU A 308 -6.41 -18.52 -0.46
CA LEU A 308 -5.39 -17.75 -1.16
C LEU A 308 -5.17 -16.36 -0.54
N GLU A 309 -5.82 -16.06 0.59
CA GLU A 309 -5.82 -14.76 1.26
C GLU A 309 -6.28 -13.62 0.34
N ILE A 310 -7.24 -13.89 -0.56
CA ILE A 310 -7.83 -12.91 -1.47
C ILE A 310 -9.19 -12.48 -0.92
N PRO A 311 -9.31 -11.29 -0.30
CA PRO A 311 -10.59 -10.77 0.15
C PRO A 311 -11.52 -10.47 -1.03
N ILE A 312 -12.79 -10.84 -0.88
CA ILE A 312 -13.86 -10.52 -1.83
C ILE A 312 -14.74 -9.43 -1.23
N TYR A 313 -14.74 -8.25 -1.84
CA TYR A 313 -15.69 -7.19 -1.56
C TYR A 313 -16.91 -7.40 -2.42
N THR A 314 -18.07 -7.52 -1.81
CA THR A 314 -19.31 -7.83 -2.51
C THR A 314 -20.21 -6.62 -2.58
N VAL A 315 -20.86 -6.42 -3.73
CA VAL A 315 -21.84 -5.35 -3.96
C VAL A 315 -23.13 -5.99 -4.47
N SER A 316 -24.17 -5.99 -3.65
CA SER A 316 -25.51 -6.42 -4.06
C SER A 316 -26.31 -5.22 -4.56
N PHE A 317 -26.83 -5.31 -5.78
CA PHE A 317 -27.60 -4.24 -6.40
C PHE A 317 -29.05 -4.62 -6.59
N SER A 318 -29.99 -3.73 -6.27
CA SER A 318 -31.43 -4.00 -6.22
C SER A 318 -31.87 -4.87 -5.04
N GLN A 319 -33.17 -4.80 -4.74
CA GLN A 319 -33.82 -5.61 -3.69
C GLN A 319 -33.93 -7.10 -4.05
N GLU A 320 -33.71 -7.45 -5.31
CA GLU A 320 -33.82 -8.83 -5.81
C GLU A 320 -32.51 -9.62 -5.65
N ALA A 321 -31.41 -8.93 -5.33
CA ALA A 321 -30.12 -9.54 -5.10
C ALA A 321 -30.10 -10.39 -3.81
N ASP A 322 -29.38 -11.51 -3.85
CA ASP A 322 -29.16 -12.35 -2.67
C ASP A 322 -28.16 -11.70 -1.71
N GLN A 323 -28.64 -10.78 -0.89
CA GLN A 323 -27.81 -10.03 0.06
C GLN A 323 -27.18 -10.95 1.12
N ILE A 324 -27.88 -12.01 1.52
CA ILE A 324 -27.39 -12.95 2.54
C ILE A 324 -26.19 -13.72 2.00
N LEU A 325 -26.30 -14.25 0.78
CA LEU A 325 -25.19 -14.93 0.12
C LEU A 325 -24.00 -13.99 -0.08
N MET A 326 -24.25 -12.76 -0.54
CA MET A 326 -23.20 -11.77 -0.78
C MET A 326 -22.49 -11.32 0.50
N GLU A 327 -23.24 -11.16 1.60
CA GLU A 327 -22.68 -10.88 2.92
C GLU A 327 -21.82 -12.04 3.42
N GLN A 328 -22.28 -13.28 3.23
CA GLN A 328 -21.54 -14.47 3.62
C GLN A 328 -20.22 -14.63 2.83
N ILE A 329 -20.24 -14.43 1.51
CA ILE A 329 -19.03 -14.48 0.67
C ILE A 329 -17.99 -13.45 1.15
N ALA A 330 -18.41 -12.22 1.44
CA ALA A 330 -17.51 -11.19 1.95
C ALA A 330 -16.96 -11.55 3.32
N ALA A 331 -17.80 -12.04 4.24
CA ALA A 331 -17.39 -12.43 5.58
C ALA A 331 -16.38 -13.59 5.57
N ASP A 332 -16.62 -14.62 4.76
CA ASP A 332 -15.77 -15.82 4.69
C ASP A 332 -14.38 -15.54 4.10
N THR A 333 -14.25 -14.46 3.31
CA THR A 333 -12.99 -14.07 2.66
C THR A 333 -12.27 -12.91 3.35
N GLY A 334 -12.88 -12.29 4.36
CA GLY A 334 -12.34 -11.11 5.04
C GLY A 334 -12.53 -9.79 4.28
N GLY A 335 -13.42 -9.77 3.29
CA GLY A 335 -13.87 -8.56 2.61
C GLY A 335 -15.02 -7.87 3.34
N ARG A 336 -15.72 -6.98 2.64
CA ARG A 336 -16.90 -6.27 3.15
C ARG A 336 -18.02 -6.27 2.10
N HIS A 337 -19.24 -6.42 2.58
CA HIS A 337 -20.44 -6.33 1.76
C HIS A 337 -21.00 -4.90 1.76
N PHE A 338 -21.51 -4.51 0.60
CA PHE A 338 -22.23 -3.27 0.36
C PHE A 338 -23.52 -3.59 -0.38
N HIS A 339 -24.58 -2.85 -0.08
CA HIS A 339 -25.85 -2.96 -0.77
C HIS A 339 -26.27 -1.59 -1.32
N ALA A 340 -26.76 -1.58 -2.55
CA ALA A 340 -27.34 -0.42 -3.20
C ALA A 340 -28.73 -0.74 -3.76
N ASP A 341 -29.69 0.15 -3.52
CA ASP A 341 -31.01 0.12 -4.15
C ASP A 341 -31.07 1.02 -5.39
N THR A 342 -30.13 1.97 -5.52
CA THR A 342 -30.12 3.01 -6.57
C THR A 342 -28.72 3.17 -7.16
N GLY A 343 -28.62 3.65 -8.40
CA GLY A 343 -27.33 3.95 -9.06
C GLY A 343 -26.43 4.85 -8.20
N ALA A 344 -26.97 5.91 -7.61
CA ALA A 344 -26.19 6.80 -6.73
C ALA A 344 -25.59 6.07 -5.50
N GLN A 345 -26.33 5.14 -4.88
CA GLN A 345 -25.79 4.32 -3.79
C GLN A 345 -24.75 3.31 -4.29
N LEU A 346 -24.90 2.82 -5.53
CA LEU A 346 -23.93 1.94 -6.17
C LEU A 346 -22.61 2.68 -6.38
N GLU A 347 -22.65 3.90 -6.91
CA GLU A 347 -21.50 4.78 -7.04
C GLU A 347 -20.79 5.01 -5.70
N ASP A 348 -21.54 5.31 -4.63
CA ASP A 348 -21.00 5.51 -3.29
C ASP A 348 -20.36 4.24 -2.70
N ALA A 349 -20.94 3.06 -2.99
CA ALA A 349 -20.37 1.78 -2.59
C ALA A 349 -19.03 1.53 -3.28
N PHE A 350 -18.96 1.72 -4.60
CA PHE A 350 -17.72 1.55 -5.36
C PHE A 350 -16.64 2.56 -4.94
N ARG A 351 -17.01 3.83 -4.69
CA ARG A 351 -16.09 4.84 -4.14
C ARG A 351 -15.55 4.40 -2.76
N SER A 352 -16.43 3.92 -1.89
CA SER A 352 -16.04 3.43 -0.56
C SER A 352 -15.09 2.23 -0.65
N ILE A 353 -15.30 1.32 -1.60
CA ILE A 353 -14.43 0.17 -1.84
C ILE A 353 -13.05 0.63 -2.31
N ALA A 354 -12.98 1.52 -3.31
CA ALA A 354 -11.72 2.05 -3.83
C ALA A 354 -10.86 2.69 -2.72
N GLN A 355 -11.49 3.41 -1.80
CA GLN A 355 -10.81 4.06 -0.68
C GLN A 355 -10.46 3.09 0.46
N ALA A 356 -11.29 2.08 0.70
CA ALA A 356 -11.11 1.14 1.81
C ALA A 356 -10.01 0.11 1.53
N ILE A 357 -9.93 -0.43 0.30
CA ILE A 357 -9.00 -1.53 -0.02
C ILE A 357 -7.55 -1.16 0.33
N PRO A 358 -6.99 -0.01 -0.09
CA PRO A 358 -5.60 0.32 0.21
C PRO A 358 -5.32 0.46 1.72
N SER A 359 -6.29 0.95 2.50
CA SER A 359 -6.12 1.24 3.94
C SER A 359 -6.26 -0.01 4.82
N LEU A 360 -7.18 -0.92 4.50
CA LEU A 360 -7.46 -2.14 5.28
C LEU A 360 -6.33 -3.17 5.19
N LEU A 361 -5.50 -3.09 4.14
CA LEU A 361 -4.37 -3.99 3.91
C LEU A 361 -3.08 -3.55 4.61
N THR A 362 -3.07 -2.35 5.22
CA THR A 362 -1.90 -1.78 5.91
C THR A 362 -1.98 -1.88 7.44
N GLN A 363 -3.09 -2.36 8.00
CA GLN A 363 -3.29 -2.48 9.46
C GLN A 363 -2.77 -3.79 10.05
#